data_AF-A0A5C7IM19-F1
#
_entry.id   AF-A0A5C7IM19-F1
#
_cell.length_a   1.000
_cell.length_b   1.000
_cell.length_c   1.000
_cell.angle_alpha   90.00
_cell.angle_beta   90.00
_cell.angle_gamma   90.00
#
_symmetry.space_group_name_H-M   'P 1'
#
loop_
_entity.id
_entity.type
_entity.pdbx_description
1 polymer ?
#
loop_
_entity_poly.entity_id
_entity_poly.type
_entity_poly.pdbx_seq_one_letter_code
_entity_poly.pdbx_strand_id
1 'polypeptide(L)'
;MDYMEDYEITVPFQPLEVLECHVDAVCPNKIAGDICPTAVHDFEGDQTYSEKPGKLIASISLGQQILSVAGVLKGKKCTAYPTVKLNVVLSGATWLEPDPIDRCFTDGNLVTGAAWQGHPEFISQYWHQC
;
A
#
# COMPACT_ATOMS: atom_id res chain seq x y z
N MET A 1 11.50 -5.63 -6.02
CA MET A 1 10.70 -4.58 -6.68
C MET A 1 10.64 -4.84 -8.17
N ASP A 2 10.45 -6.09 -8.56
CA ASP A 2 10.15 -6.51 -9.92
C ASP A 2 8.73 -7.08 -9.83
N TYR A 3 7.90 -6.84 -10.82
CA TYR A 3 6.51 -7.29 -10.91
C TYR A 3 5.54 -6.67 -9.87
N MET A 4 5.78 -5.41 -9.48
CA MET A 4 4.79 -4.63 -8.71
C MET A 4 3.66 -4.15 -9.64
N GLU A 5 2.42 -4.04 -9.14
CA GLU A 5 1.25 -3.75 -9.97
C GLU A 5 1.34 -2.35 -10.62
N ASP A 6 1.09 -2.29 -11.94
CA ASP A 6 1.41 -1.12 -12.77
C ASP A 6 0.60 0.12 -12.38
N TYR A 7 -0.68 -0.03 -12.02
CA TYR A 7 -1.51 1.07 -11.54
C TYR A 7 -1.16 1.45 -10.08
N GLU A 8 -0.86 0.48 -9.22
CA GLU A 8 -0.46 0.73 -7.81
C GLU A 8 0.90 1.42 -7.68
N ILE A 9 1.79 1.37 -8.68
CA ILE A 9 2.95 2.29 -8.80
C ILE A 9 2.54 3.58 -9.50
N THR A 10 2.03 3.49 -10.73
CA THR A 10 2.00 4.65 -11.64
C THR A 10 0.96 5.69 -11.22
N VAL A 11 -0.18 5.25 -10.69
CA VAL A 11 -1.29 6.13 -10.28
C VAL A 11 -1.01 6.92 -8.99
N PRO A 12 -0.22 6.46 -8.00
CA PRO A 12 0.29 7.34 -6.96
C PRO A 12 1.56 8.11 -7.36
N PHE A 13 2.48 7.52 -8.15
CA PHE A 13 3.75 8.18 -8.49
C PHE A 13 3.54 9.44 -9.35
N GLN A 14 2.76 9.36 -10.43
CA GLN A 14 2.56 10.48 -11.35
C GLN A 14 1.87 11.70 -10.70
N PRO A 15 0.79 11.56 -9.91
CA PRO A 15 0.20 12.71 -9.22
C PRO A 15 1.10 13.31 -8.15
N LEU A 16 1.93 12.51 -7.47
CA LEU A 16 2.89 13.06 -6.50
C LEU A 16 3.99 13.88 -7.20
N GLU A 17 4.50 13.44 -8.35
CA GLU A 17 5.42 14.25 -9.18
C GLU A 17 4.74 15.53 -9.70
N VAL A 18 3.47 15.46 -10.14
CA VAL A 18 2.68 16.63 -10.58
C VAL A 18 2.39 17.61 -9.44
N LEU A 19 2.34 17.13 -8.19
CA LEU A 19 2.21 17.94 -6.97
C LEU A 19 3.57 18.44 -6.44
N GLU A 20 4.62 18.41 -7.26
CA GLU A 20 6.00 18.83 -6.94
C GLU A 20 6.62 18.11 -5.73
N CYS A 21 6.09 16.93 -5.36
CA CYS A 21 6.67 16.10 -4.32
C CYS A 21 7.90 15.36 -4.85
N HIS A 22 8.96 15.28 -4.05
CA HIS A 22 10.10 14.42 -4.36
C HIS A 22 9.76 12.97 -4.00
N VAL A 23 9.71 12.08 -5.00
CA VAL A 23 9.32 10.67 -4.84
C VAL A 23 10.49 9.75 -5.22
N ASP A 24 10.96 8.97 -4.26
CA ASP A 24 11.97 7.93 -4.48
C ASP A 24 11.31 6.55 -4.63
N ALA A 25 11.48 5.92 -5.81
CA ALA A 25 11.14 4.52 -6.00
C ALA A 25 12.34 3.63 -5.65
N VAL A 26 12.21 2.77 -4.64
CA VAL A 26 13.29 1.90 -4.15
C VAL A 26 12.97 0.42 -4.30
N CYS A 27 13.95 -0.35 -4.78
CA CYS A 27 13.83 -1.78 -5.04
C CYS A 27 15.03 -2.53 -4.44
N PRO A 28 14.82 -3.58 -3.61
CA PRO A 28 15.92 -4.39 -3.08
C PRO A 28 16.80 -4.98 -4.19
N ASN A 29 18.11 -4.87 -4.03
CA ASN A 29 19.14 -5.33 -4.98
C ASN A 29 19.18 -4.61 -6.35
N LYS A 30 18.57 -3.42 -6.46
CA LYS A 30 18.67 -2.57 -7.67
C LYS A 30 19.24 -1.19 -7.35
N ILE A 31 19.88 -0.58 -8.35
CA ILE A 31 20.43 0.78 -8.30
C ILE A 31 19.61 1.75 -9.17
N ALA A 32 19.82 3.05 -8.98
CA ALA A 32 19.14 4.08 -9.76
C ALA A 32 19.44 3.91 -11.26
N GLY A 33 18.38 3.81 -12.08
CA GLY A 33 18.46 3.54 -13.51
C GLY A 33 18.23 2.08 -13.90
N ASP A 34 18.21 1.14 -12.95
CA ASP A 34 17.80 -0.25 -13.24
C ASP A 34 16.29 -0.31 -13.53
N ILE A 35 15.92 -1.04 -14.59
CA ILE A 35 14.52 -1.28 -14.94
C ILE A 35 13.90 -2.16 -13.86
N CYS A 36 12.93 -1.62 -13.12
CA CYS A 36 11.99 -2.38 -12.30
C CYS A 36 10.77 -2.70 -13.17
N PRO A 37 10.64 -3.91 -13.74
CA PRO A 37 9.47 -4.25 -14.54
C PRO A 37 8.21 -4.21 -13.67
N THR A 38 7.15 -3.56 -14.15
CA THR A 38 5.82 -3.64 -13.54
C THR A 38 5.07 -4.88 -14.03
N ALA A 39 4.03 -5.29 -13.31
CA ALA A 39 3.17 -6.42 -13.66
C ALA A 39 1.71 -5.99 -13.78
N VAL A 40 1.02 -6.62 -14.73
CA VAL A 40 -0.43 -6.77 -14.69
C VAL A 40 -0.68 -8.18 -14.14
N HIS A 41 -1.31 -8.30 -12.98
CA HIS A 41 -1.33 -9.54 -12.22
C HIS A 41 -2.37 -10.57 -12.71
N ASP A 42 -1.86 -11.72 -13.14
CA ASP A 42 -2.38 -13.05 -12.81
C ASP A 42 -1.30 -13.74 -11.92
N PHE A 43 -1.65 -14.68 -11.03
CA PHE A 43 -0.93 -14.90 -9.75
C PHE A 43 0.34 -15.80 -9.74
N GLU A 44 1.42 -15.43 -8.98
CA GLU A 44 2.23 -16.28 -8.03
C GLU A 44 3.54 -15.61 -7.41
N GLY A 45 3.56 -15.26 -6.10
CA GLY A 45 4.69 -15.50 -5.13
C GLY A 45 5.83 -14.48 -4.72
N ASP A 46 5.74 -13.86 -3.50
CA ASP A 46 6.80 -13.31 -2.56
C ASP A 46 7.61 -11.99 -2.90
N GLN A 47 8.33 -11.21 -2.04
CA GLN A 47 8.71 -11.19 -0.58
C GLN A 47 8.99 -9.72 -0.01
N THR A 48 9.75 -9.46 1.10
CA THR A 48 9.70 -8.21 1.95
C THR A 48 10.99 -7.45 2.45
N TYR A 49 10.82 -6.22 3.01
CA TYR A 49 11.75 -5.40 3.88
C TYR A 49 10.95 -4.62 5.00
N SER A 50 11.58 -3.85 5.91
CA SER A 50 11.00 -3.30 7.17
C SER A 50 11.30 -1.80 7.48
N GLU A 51 10.34 -1.08 8.09
CA GLU A 51 10.45 0.36 8.44
C GLU A 51 10.14 0.71 9.92
N LYS A 52 10.51 1.93 10.34
CA LYS A 52 10.41 2.45 11.73
C LYS A 52 9.27 3.48 11.91
N PRO A 53 8.68 3.63 13.11
CA PRO A 53 7.56 4.55 13.34
C PRO A 53 7.98 6.03 13.24
N GLY A 54 7.11 6.86 12.63
CA GLY A 54 7.29 8.31 12.56
C GLY A 54 6.85 8.97 11.24
N LYS A 55 6.55 8.18 10.20
CA LYS A 55 6.05 8.65 8.90
C LYS A 55 4.62 8.19 8.64
N LEU A 56 3.97 8.85 7.67
CA LEU A 56 2.72 8.39 7.07
C LEU A 56 2.97 7.08 6.31
N ILE A 57 2.11 6.09 6.51
CA ILE A 57 2.17 4.79 5.83
C ILE A 57 0.90 4.69 4.99
N ALA A 58 1.07 4.64 3.67
CA ALA A 58 -0.02 4.39 2.73
C ALA A 58 0.18 2.99 2.14
N SER A 59 -0.83 2.12 2.26
CA SER A 59 -0.76 0.73 1.76
C SER A 59 -2.07 0.32 1.12
N ILE A 60 -2.00 -0.23 -0.08
CA ILE A 60 -3.18 -0.66 -0.84
C ILE A 60 -3.12 -2.16 -1.13
N SER A 61 -4.29 -2.76 -1.37
CA SER A 61 -4.39 -4.08 -1.99
C SER A 61 -3.67 -5.18 -1.19
N LEU A 62 -2.54 -5.69 -1.67
CA LEU A 62 -1.75 -6.74 -1.02
C LEU A 62 -0.65 -6.21 -0.07
N GLY A 63 -0.33 -4.90 -0.09
CA GLY A 63 0.74 -4.31 0.73
C GLY A 63 0.60 -4.56 2.23
N GLN A 64 -0.65 -4.73 2.70
CA GLN A 64 -0.99 -5.04 4.08
C GLN A 64 -0.43 -6.40 4.53
N GLN A 65 -0.06 -7.31 3.62
CA GLN A 65 0.70 -8.52 3.98
C GLN A 65 2.06 -8.16 4.58
N ILE A 66 2.77 -7.19 3.99
CA ILE A 66 4.07 -6.70 4.49
C ILE A 66 3.88 -6.09 5.89
N LEU A 67 2.87 -5.23 6.05
CA LEU A 67 2.55 -4.60 7.33
C LEU A 67 2.14 -5.63 8.41
N SER A 68 1.48 -6.72 8.01
CA SER A 68 1.09 -7.81 8.91
C SER A 68 2.31 -8.56 9.47
N VAL A 69 3.29 -8.87 8.61
CA VAL A 69 4.54 -9.57 8.99
C VAL A 69 5.48 -8.63 9.77
N ALA A 70 5.50 -7.34 9.44
CA ALA A 70 6.22 -6.32 10.20
C ALA A 70 5.62 -6.06 11.61
N GLY A 71 4.43 -6.60 11.91
CA GLY A 71 3.74 -6.44 13.19
C GLY A 71 3.18 -5.04 13.47
N VAL A 72 3.26 -4.12 12.49
CA VAL A 72 2.84 -2.73 12.64
C VAL A 72 1.32 -2.52 12.57
N LEU A 73 0.59 -3.55 12.14
CA LEU A 73 -0.87 -3.57 12.13
C LEU A 73 -1.50 -3.86 13.51
N LYS A 74 -0.73 -4.30 14.51
CA LYS A 74 -1.29 -4.72 15.81
C LYS A 74 -2.03 -3.56 16.50
N GLY A 75 -3.34 -3.73 16.71
CA GLY A 75 -4.21 -2.73 17.31
C GLY A 75 -4.66 -1.60 16.35
N LYS A 76 -4.22 -1.62 15.09
CA LYS A 76 -4.68 -0.69 14.05
C LYS A 76 -6.03 -1.11 13.48
N LYS A 77 -6.70 -0.20 12.80
CA LYS A 77 -7.88 -0.46 11.95
C LYS A 77 -7.48 -0.27 10.50
N CYS A 78 -7.75 -1.25 9.65
CA CYS A 78 -7.42 -1.14 8.23
C CYS A 78 -8.31 -2.04 7.35
N THR A 79 -8.41 -1.66 6.08
CA THR A 79 -8.85 -2.56 5.02
C THR A 79 -7.65 -3.11 4.25
N ALA A 80 -7.89 -4.05 3.34
CA ALA A 80 -6.95 -4.55 2.35
C ALA A 80 -7.75 -5.21 1.21
N TYR A 81 -7.09 -5.81 0.22
CA TYR A 81 -7.79 -6.69 -0.71
C TYR A 81 -8.48 -7.84 0.07
N PRO A 82 -9.72 -8.27 -0.27
CA PRO A 82 -10.49 -9.19 0.58
C PRO A 82 -9.81 -10.52 0.94
N THR A 83 -8.90 -11.06 0.12
CA THR A 83 -8.15 -12.29 0.45
C THR A 83 -7.12 -12.07 1.58
N VAL A 84 -6.67 -10.83 1.80
CA VAL A 84 -5.69 -10.43 2.83
C VAL A 84 -6.35 -10.18 4.19
N LYS A 85 -7.68 -10.26 4.28
CA LYS A 85 -8.46 -10.20 5.53
C LYS A 85 -7.91 -11.13 6.62
N LEU A 86 -7.46 -12.32 6.24
CA LEU A 86 -6.85 -13.27 7.17
C LEU A 86 -5.54 -12.72 7.78
N ASN A 87 -4.63 -12.16 6.97
CA ASN A 87 -3.39 -11.54 7.43
C ASN A 87 -3.65 -10.35 8.36
N VAL A 88 -4.62 -9.49 8.01
CA VAL A 88 -5.03 -8.35 8.83
C VAL A 88 -5.51 -8.83 10.21
N VAL A 89 -6.46 -9.76 10.26
CA VAL A 89 -7.00 -10.28 11.52
C VAL A 89 -5.93 -11.02 12.34
N LEU A 90 -5.09 -11.86 11.73
CA LEU A 90 -4.02 -12.59 12.41
C LEU A 90 -2.92 -11.67 12.97
N SER A 91 -2.68 -10.51 12.36
CA SER A 91 -1.76 -9.49 12.89
C SER A 91 -2.30 -8.75 14.12
N GLY A 92 -3.57 -8.95 14.47
CA GLY A 92 -4.24 -8.25 15.56
C GLY A 92 -4.77 -6.87 15.18
N ALA A 93 -4.98 -6.59 13.88
CA ALA A 93 -5.73 -5.42 13.42
C ALA A 93 -7.24 -5.68 13.42
N THR A 94 -8.01 -4.58 13.49
CA THR A 94 -9.45 -4.57 13.21
C THR A 94 -9.66 -4.45 11.71
N TRP A 95 -10.29 -5.46 11.11
CA TRP A 95 -10.68 -5.43 9.70
C TRP A 95 -11.80 -4.41 9.45
N LEU A 96 -11.63 -3.60 8.42
CA LEU A 96 -12.67 -2.73 7.87
C LEU A 96 -13.09 -3.29 6.50
N GLU A 97 -14.36 -3.63 6.34
CA GLU A 97 -14.87 -4.21 5.10
C GLU A 97 -14.83 -3.17 3.97
N PRO A 98 -14.18 -3.47 2.83
CA PRO A 98 -14.18 -2.58 1.67
C PRO A 98 -15.48 -2.77 0.87
N ASP A 99 -16.55 -2.26 1.47
CA ASP A 99 -17.87 -2.15 0.83
C ASP A 99 -18.26 -0.66 0.79
N PRO A 100 -18.31 -0.04 -0.42
CA PRO A 100 -17.88 -0.59 -1.72
C PRO A 100 -16.35 -0.73 -1.86
N ILE A 101 -15.87 -1.44 -2.89
CA ILE A 101 -14.45 -1.86 -3.05
C ILE A 101 -13.45 -0.72 -3.29
N ASP A 102 -13.93 0.43 -3.75
CA ASP A 102 -13.21 1.69 -3.91
C ASP A 102 -12.99 2.42 -2.57
N ARG A 103 -13.62 1.96 -1.48
CA ARG A 103 -13.55 2.63 -0.19
C ARG A 103 -12.19 2.48 0.50
N CYS A 104 -11.67 3.60 0.97
CA CYS A 104 -10.42 3.67 1.74
C CYS A 104 -10.65 4.09 3.20
N PHE A 105 -9.70 3.78 4.07
CA PHE A 105 -9.78 4.06 5.51
C PHE A 105 -8.45 4.53 6.09
N THR A 106 -8.53 5.48 7.02
CA THR A 106 -7.42 6.08 7.75
C THR A 106 -7.51 5.75 9.25
N ASP A 107 -6.40 5.30 9.86
CA ASP A 107 -6.27 5.03 11.30
C ASP A 107 -4.98 5.64 11.87
N GLY A 108 -5.07 6.93 12.22
CA GLY A 108 -3.90 7.76 12.48
C GLY A 108 -3.01 7.81 11.24
N ASN A 109 -1.70 7.63 11.42
CA ASN A 109 -0.69 7.67 10.36
C ASN A 109 -0.77 6.54 9.30
N LEU A 110 -1.82 5.71 9.30
CA LEU A 110 -1.99 4.57 8.38
C LEU A 110 -3.20 4.81 7.46
N VAL A 111 -2.95 4.98 6.17
CA VAL A 111 -3.98 5.03 5.11
C VAL A 111 -4.02 3.67 4.42
N THR A 112 -5.22 3.11 4.26
CA THR A 112 -5.42 1.82 3.60
C THR A 112 -6.53 1.83 2.56
N GLY A 113 -6.27 1.22 1.41
CA GLY A 113 -7.25 0.94 0.36
C GLY A 113 -7.29 -0.54 0.01
N ALA A 114 -8.38 -1.01 -0.60
CA ALA A 114 -8.57 -2.43 -0.91
C ALA A 114 -8.21 -2.84 -2.34
N ALA A 115 -8.38 -1.96 -3.32
CA ALA A 115 -8.02 -2.20 -4.72
C ALA A 115 -7.87 -0.87 -5.47
N TRP A 116 -7.33 -0.92 -6.70
CA TRP A 116 -7.03 0.23 -7.55
C TRP A 116 -8.23 1.17 -7.82
N GLN A 117 -9.46 0.67 -7.74
CA GLN A 117 -10.68 1.50 -7.84
C GLN A 117 -10.70 2.62 -6.79
N GLY A 118 -10.09 2.37 -5.62
CA GLY A 118 -10.02 3.32 -4.53
C GLY A 118 -8.91 4.37 -4.62
N HIS A 119 -8.09 4.38 -5.68
CA HIS A 119 -7.00 5.36 -5.84
C HIS A 119 -7.43 6.83 -5.61
N PRO A 120 -8.60 7.32 -6.08
CA PRO A 120 -9.02 8.69 -5.81
C PRO A 120 -9.23 8.99 -4.31
N GLU A 121 -9.83 8.07 -3.56
CA GLU A 121 -10.01 8.24 -2.11
C GLU A 121 -8.70 8.03 -1.35
N PHE A 122 -7.91 7.04 -1.75
CA PHE A 122 -6.60 6.72 -1.17
C PHE A 122 -5.64 7.91 -1.22
N ILE A 123 -5.47 8.51 -2.40
CA ILE A 123 -4.59 9.68 -2.61
C ILE A 123 -5.14 10.90 -1.84
N SER A 124 -6.46 11.10 -1.85
CA SER A 124 -7.12 12.17 -1.09
C SER A 124 -6.88 12.04 0.43
N GLN A 125 -7.10 10.85 0.99
CA GLN A 125 -6.87 10.58 2.41
C GLN A 125 -5.39 10.70 2.81
N TYR A 126 -4.46 10.32 1.94
CA TYR A 126 -3.03 10.52 2.15
C TYR A 126 -2.67 12.01 2.16
N TRP A 127 -3.14 12.77 1.17
CA TRP A 127 -2.88 14.21 1.06
C TRP A 127 -3.42 15.00 2.26
N HIS A 128 -4.57 14.61 2.80
CA HIS A 128 -5.15 15.20 4.01
C HIS A 128 -4.35 14.96 5.31
N GLN A 129 -3.28 14.16 5.28
CA GLN A 129 -2.38 13.95 6.42
C GLN A 129 -1.01 14.65 6.29
N CYS A 130 -0.73 15.30 5.16
CA CYS A 130 0.47 16.09 4.91
C CYS A 130 0.35 17.53 5.45
#